data_AF-A0A7J8UFH0-F1
#
_entry.id   AF-A0A7J8UFH0-F1
#
_cell.length_a   1.000
_cell.length_b   1.000
_cell.length_c   1.000
_cell.angle_alpha   90.00
_cell.angle_beta   90.00
_cell.angle_gamma   90.00
#
_symmetry.space_group_name_H-M   'P 1'
#
loop_
_entity.id
_entity.type
_entity.pdbx_description
1 polymer ?
#
loop_
_entity_poly.entity_id
_entity_poly.type
_entity_poly.pdbx_seq_one_letter_code
_entity_poly.pdbx_strand_id
1 'polypeptide(L)'
;MITLINLTQACTIIIWIVSAFDAAVNFGQYPYAGYLPNRPTVSHRFMPEPGTEEYDDLENDSNLAFLKTITAQFQTLLGVSLI
;
A
#
# COMPACT_ATOMS: atom_id res chain seq x y z
N MET A 1 26.92 19.61 -16.55
CA MET A 1 26.46 20.82 -15.84
C MET A 1 27.30 22.02 -16.28
N ILE A 2 26.99 22.65 -17.42
CA ILE A 2 27.85 23.72 -17.98
C ILE A 2 27.03 25.00 -18.26
N THR A 3 25.70 24.92 -18.33
CA THR A 3 24.81 26.08 -18.51
C THR A 3 24.03 26.38 -17.23
N LEU A 4 23.68 27.65 -17.03
CA LEU A 4 22.86 28.09 -15.89
C LEU A 4 21.53 27.32 -15.83
N ILE A 5 20.88 27.12 -16.98
CA ILE A 5 19.60 26.38 -17.08
C ILE A 5 19.74 24.96 -16.53
N ASN A 6 20.80 24.23 -16.90
CA ASN A 6 21.01 22.87 -16.44
C ASN A 6 21.26 22.81 -14.92
N LEU A 7 21.95 23.82 -14.37
CA LEU A 7 22.18 23.92 -12.93
C LEU A 7 20.87 24.23 -12.19
N THR A 8 20.11 25.23 -12.65
CA THR A 8 18.81 25.58 -12.07
C THR A 8 17.86 24.39 -12.09
N GLN A 9 17.76 23.68 -13.22
CA GLN A 9 16.90 22.52 -13.33
C GLN A 9 17.32 21.40 -12.37
N ALA A 10 18.62 21.10 -12.27
CA ALA A 10 19.12 20.09 -11.33
C ALA A 10 18.79 20.45 -9.87
N CYS A 11 19.05 21.70 -9.46
CA CYS A 11 18.72 22.16 -8.13
C CYS A 11 17.22 22.11 -7.85
N THR A 12 16.38 22.54 -8.79
CA THR A 12 14.91 22.49 -8.65
C THR A 12 14.42 21.05 -8.47
N ILE A 13 14.94 20.11 -9.26
CA ILE A 13 14.56 18.69 -9.15
C ILE A 13 14.95 18.14 -7.77
N ILE A 14 16.19 18.41 -7.32
CA ILE A 14 16.66 17.92 -6.02
C ILE A 14 15.78 18.48 -4.90
N ILE A 15 15.54 19.80 -4.89
CA ILE A 15 14.71 20.47 -3.89
C ILE A 15 13.28 19.90 -3.91
N TRP A 16 12.69 19.74 -5.10
CA TRP A 16 11.35 19.18 -5.25
C TRP A 16 11.25 17.74 -4.70
N ILE A 17 12.20 16.86 -5.06
CA ILE A 17 12.22 15.46 -4.64
C ILE A 17 12.28 15.34 -3.11
N VAL A 18 13.19 16.07 -2.47
CA VAL A 18 13.41 15.96 -1.01
C VAL A 18 12.38 16.71 -0.18
N SER A 19 11.51 17.51 -0.80
CA SER A 19 10.49 18.30 -0.10
C SER A 19 9.09 17.82 -0.46
N ALA A 20 8.44 18.47 -1.42
CA ALA A 20 7.05 18.26 -1.73
C ALA A 20 6.75 16.87 -2.27
N PHE A 21 7.67 16.27 -3.04
CA PHE A 21 7.48 14.90 -3.52
C PHE A 21 7.50 13.88 -2.37
N ASP A 22 8.52 13.92 -1.51
CA ASP A 22 8.57 13.06 -0.30
C ASP A 22 7.32 13.27 0.57
N ALA A 23 6.98 14.52 0.87
CA ALA A 23 5.82 14.83 1.70
C ALA A 23 4.51 14.24 1.12
N ALA A 24 4.33 14.31 -0.20
CA ALA A 24 3.13 13.82 -0.87
C ALA A 24 2.99 12.30 -0.83
N VAL A 25 4.10 11.55 -0.90
CA VAL A 25 4.06 10.07 -0.90
C VAL A 25 4.20 9.46 0.50
N ASN A 26 4.71 10.22 1.48
CA ASN A 26 5.10 9.71 2.78
C ASN A 26 4.07 10.01 3.87
N PHE A 27 3.64 11.28 4.05
CA PHE A 27 2.72 11.64 5.14
C PHE A 27 1.28 11.15 4.95
N GLY A 28 0.94 10.65 3.76
CA GLY A 28 -0.32 9.96 3.50
C GLY A 28 -0.36 8.50 3.91
N GLN A 29 0.77 7.90 4.33
CA GLN A 29 0.83 6.46 4.61
C GLN A 29 -0.14 6.05 5.73
N TYR A 30 -0.01 6.60 6.94
CA TYR A 30 -0.92 6.26 8.03
C TYR A 30 -2.38 6.67 7.76
N PRO A 31 -2.70 7.90 7.30
CA PRO A 31 -4.09 8.29 7.02
C PRO A 31 -4.83 7.37 6.05
N TYR A 32 -4.15 6.82 5.04
CA TYR A 32 -4.78 5.93 4.05
C TYR A 32 -4.59 4.43 4.34
N ALA A 33 -3.48 4.03 4.97
CA ALA A 33 -3.15 2.63 5.20
C ALA A 33 -3.34 2.16 6.66
N GLY A 34 -3.67 3.07 7.58
CA GLY A 34 -3.98 2.74 8.98
C GLY A 34 -5.20 1.83 9.12
N TYR A 35 -6.13 1.88 8.16
CA TYR A 35 -7.14 0.84 7.95
C TYR A 35 -6.68 -0.10 6.84
N LEU A 36 -6.05 -1.21 7.22
CA LEU A 36 -5.36 -2.10 6.29
C LEU A 36 -6.22 -2.63 5.12
N PRO A 37 -7.51 -2.96 5.28
CA PRO A 37 -8.37 -3.34 4.14
C PRO A 37 -8.34 -2.33 2.99
N ASN A 38 -8.06 -1.05 3.26
CA ASN A 38 -7.96 0.00 2.24
C ASN A 38 -6.63 -0.03 1.45
N ARG A 39 -5.56 -0.58 2.02
CA ARG A 39 -4.24 -0.69 1.36
C ARG A 39 -3.48 -1.95 1.81
N PRO A 40 -3.93 -3.15 1.39
CA PRO A 40 -3.27 -4.39 1.75
C PRO A 40 -1.85 -4.47 1.15
N THR A 41 -0.91 -4.98 1.94
CA THR A 41 0.50 -5.09 1.54
C THR A 41 0.83 -6.43 0.88
N VAL A 42 0.06 -7.48 1.17
CA VAL A 42 0.25 -8.84 0.66
C VAL A 42 -1.12 -9.47 0.38
N SER A 43 -1.17 -10.35 -0.62
CA SER A 43 -2.25 -11.31 -0.83
C SER A 43 -1.71 -12.73 -0.67
N HIS A 44 -2.34 -13.54 0.17
CA HIS A 44 -1.88 -14.89 0.53
C HIS A 44 -2.48 -16.01 -0.33
N ARG A 45 -3.55 -15.74 -1.08
CA ARG A 45 -4.25 -16.75 -1.90
C ARG A 45 -4.75 -16.18 -3.21
N PHE A 46 -4.91 -17.06 -4.19
CA PHE A 46 -5.56 -16.74 -5.46
C PHE A 46 -7.08 -16.72 -5.30
N MET A 47 -7.77 -16.34 -6.38
CA MET A 47 -9.23 -16.47 -6.45
C MET A 47 -9.61 -17.95 -6.28
N PRO A 48 -10.56 -18.30 -5.39
CA PRO A 48 -11.04 -19.67 -5.27
C PRO A 48 -11.80 -20.09 -6.53
N GLU A 49 -11.73 -21.38 -6.87
CA GLU A 49 -12.41 -21.97 -8.03
C GLU A 49 -13.79 -22.51 -7.64
N PRO A 50 -14.79 -22.49 -8.54
CA PRO A 50 -16.12 -23.02 -8.25
C PRO A 50 -16.09 -24.48 -7.77
N GLY A 51 -16.77 -24.76 -6.66
CA GLY A 51 -16.84 -26.10 -6.06
C GLY A 51 -15.72 -26.43 -5.07
N THR A 52 -14.87 -25.47 -4.69
CA THR A 52 -13.98 -25.61 -3.52
C THR A 52 -14.61 -25.02 -2.26
N GLU A 53 -14.17 -25.49 -1.09
CA GLU A 53 -14.64 -24.96 0.20
C GLU A 53 -14.36 -23.45 0.33
N GLU A 54 -13.27 -22.95 -0.24
CA GLU A 54 -12.95 -21.52 -0.23
C GLU A 54 -13.89 -20.68 -1.09
N TYR A 55 -14.50 -21.27 -2.12
CA TYR A 55 -15.51 -20.63 -2.94
C TYR A 55 -16.84 -20.54 -2.20
N ASP A 56 -17.23 -21.61 -1.51
CA ASP A 56 -18.40 -21.62 -0.64
C ASP A 56 -18.23 -20.62 0.52
N ASP A 57 -17.04 -20.54 1.12
CA ASP A 57 -16.68 -19.54 2.14
C ASP A 57 -16.86 -18.11 1.61
N LEU A 58 -16.49 -17.87 0.35
CA LEU A 58 -16.64 -16.55 -0.28
C LEU A 58 -18.11 -16.19 -0.53
N GLU A 59 -18.94 -17.15 -0.92
CA GLU A 59 -20.39 -16.95 -1.10
C GLU A 59 -21.10 -16.71 0.24
N ASN A 60 -20.70 -17.44 1.28
CA ASN A 60 -21.28 -17.34 2.62
C ASN A 60 -20.84 -16.08 3.39
N ASP A 61 -19.54 -15.76 3.41
CA ASP A 61 -19.01 -14.55 4.07
C ASP A 61 -17.83 -13.94 3.27
N SER A 62 -18.19 -12.99 2.41
CA SER A 62 -17.22 -12.27 1.59
C SER A 62 -16.23 -11.41 2.39
N ASN A 63 -16.61 -10.93 3.58
CA ASN A 63 -15.72 -10.13 4.42
C ASN A 63 -14.65 -11.01 5.07
N LEU A 64 -15.06 -12.15 5.62
CA LEU A 64 -14.12 -13.13 6.17
C LEU A 64 -13.21 -13.69 5.09
N ALA A 65 -13.75 -13.98 3.91
CA ALA A 65 -12.95 -14.39 2.76
C ALA A 65 -11.94 -13.30 2.36
N PHE A 66 -12.34 -12.03 2.34
CA PHE A 66 -11.41 -10.93 2.06
C PHE A 66 -10.28 -10.85 3.10
N LEU A 67 -10.60 -10.94 4.40
CA LEU A 67 -9.61 -10.92 5.48
C LEU A 67 -8.67 -12.12 5.47
N LYS A 68 -9.14 -13.31 5.06
CA LYS A 68 -8.29 -14.49 4.84
C LYS A 68 -7.34 -14.32 3.64
N THR A 69 -7.67 -13.46 2.69
CA THR A 69 -6.86 -13.21 1.49
C THR A 69 -5.76 -12.18 1.73
N ILE A 70 -6.06 -11.08 2.40
CA ILE A 70 -5.10 -9.99 2.63
C ILE A 70 -4.15 -10.27 3.79
N THR A 71 -3.19 -9.37 4.00
CA THR A 71 -2.19 -9.39 5.08
C THR A 71 -2.78 -9.83 6.43
N ALA A 72 -2.16 -10.84 7.05
CA ALA A 72 -2.59 -11.41 8.33
C ALA A 72 -2.50 -10.40 9.50
N GLN A 73 -3.38 -10.55 10.49
CA GLN A 73 -3.54 -9.61 11.62
C GLN A 73 -2.23 -9.19 12.31
N PHE A 74 -1.32 -10.14 12.58
CA PHE A 74 -0.04 -9.81 13.22
C PHE A 74 0.85 -8.92 12.33
N GLN A 75 0.91 -9.22 11.04
CA GLN A 75 1.67 -8.41 10.07
C GLN A 75 1.02 -7.04 9.88
N THR A 76 -0.31 -6.95 9.94
CA THR A 76 -1.05 -5.68 9.96
C THR A 76 -0.63 -4.79 11.12
N LEU A 77 -0.59 -5.35 12.33
CA LEU A 77 -0.21 -4.59 13.53
C LEU A 77 1.21 -4.05 13.40
N LEU A 78 2.14 -4.85 12.89
CA LEU A 78 3.49 -4.39 12.62
C LEU A 78 3.52 -3.31 11.53
N GLY A 79 2.82 -3.54 10.43
CA GLY A 79 2.78 -2.62 9.29
C GLY A 79 2.23 -1.24 9.66
N VAL A 80 1.11 -1.20 10.38
CA VAL A 80 0.49 0.06 10.84
C VAL A 80 1.33 0.77 11.91
N SER A 81 2.11 0.02 12.71
CA SER A 81 3.00 0.62 13.72
C SER A 81 4.27 1.25 13.14
N LEU A 82 4.64 0.89 11.91
CA LEU A 82 5.89 1.30 11.26
C LEU A 82 5.72 2.47 10.28
N ILE A 83 4.47 2.90 10.01
CA ILE A 83 4.12 3.94 9.03
C ILE A 83 3.52 5.19 9.66
#